data_AF-A0A352D914-F1
#
_entry.id   AF-A0A352D914-F1
#
_cell.length_a   1.000
_cell.length_b   1.000
_cell.length_c   1.000
_cell.angle_alpha   90.00
_cell.angle_beta   90.00
_cell.angle_gamma   90.00
#
_symmetry.space_group_name_H-M   'P 1'
#
loop_
_entity.id
_entity.type
_entity.pdbx_description
1 polymer ?
#
loop_
_entity_poly.entity_id
_entity_poly.type
_entity_poly.pdbx_seq_one_letter_code
_entity_poly.pdbx_strand_id
1 'polypeptide(L)'
;MEKKSETAPVELTAEEGEFKKLTRATYNSGRVKEAYELAEGFYRSHPESLFAKFYCGAMAGDYSDDVSLSAEKRGDLLALARTLIKEVYEDKRTPLCDFWDHVRNEYFWFHKLYAEQYALGVERVAAGTPRGYYSMCVGASAMAKQCLEANAPAAAKEWAEKSVSAFQEFEKLDPDWYNINHFYAYALAVLGEYDAALKAYRDMYRKQKAAVNEKEEAAFLDNVEKIKKMRG
;
A
#
# COMPACT_ATOMS: atom_id res chain seq x y z
N MET A 1 34.31 -20.40 -7.67
CA MET A 1 34.05 -18.95 -7.50
C MET A 1 33.37 -18.45 -8.75
N GLU A 2 32.04 -18.48 -8.77
CA GLU A 2 31.28 -17.81 -9.84
C GLU A 2 31.50 -16.30 -9.71
N LYS A 3 31.96 -15.66 -10.79
CA LYS A 3 32.01 -14.21 -10.89
C LYS A 3 30.59 -13.69 -10.74
N LYS A 4 30.28 -12.95 -9.66
CA LYS A 4 29.07 -12.13 -9.60
C LYS A 4 29.10 -11.23 -10.84
N SER A 5 28.14 -11.43 -11.73
CA SER A 5 27.87 -10.53 -12.85
C SER A 5 27.62 -9.14 -12.27
N GLU A 6 28.54 -8.21 -12.48
CA GLU A 6 28.37 -6.77 -12.20
C GLU A 6 27.39 -6.18 -13.23
N THR A 7 26.11 -6.55 -13.14
CA THR A 7 25.07 -5.85 -13.88
C THR A 7 24.82 -4.51 -13.21
N ALA A 8 25.06 -3.42 -13.94
CA ALA A 8 24.81 -2.07 -13.49
C ALA A 8 23.32 -1.86 -13.12
N PRO A 9 23.01 -1.02 -12.12
CA PRO A 9 21.63 -0.70 -11.78
C PRO A 9 20.92 -0.03 -12.96
N VAL A 10 19.62 -0.31 -13.09
CA VAL A 10 18.74 0.32 -14.08
C VAL A 10 18.17 1.58 -13.46
N GLU A 11 18.76 2.72 -13.81
CA GLU A 11 18.28 4.03 -13.36
C GLU A 11 17.02 4.44 -14.13
N LEU A 12 16.17 5.23 -13.46
CA LEU A 12 15.01 5.84 -14.10
C LEU A 12 15.47 6.87 -15.14
N THR A 13 14.74 6.96 -16.24
CA THR A 13 14.92 8.07 -17.17
C THR A 13 14.53 9.40 -16.51
N ALA A 14 15.00 10.53 -17.06
CA ALA A 14 14.59 11.85 -16.57
C ALA A 14 13.06 12.04 -16.64
N GLU A 15 12.43 11.53 -17.70
CA GLU A 15 10.98 11.57 -17.87
C GLU A 15 10.25 10.74 -16.81
N GLU A 16 10.71 9.52 -16.53
CA GLU A 16 10.18 8.68 -15.46
C GLU A 16 10.35 9.34 -14.08
N GLY A 17 11.48 10.02 -13.86
CA GLY A 17 11.73 10.80 -12.65
C GLY A 17 10.75 11.97 -12.45
N GLU A 18 10.42 12.71 -13.51
CA GLU A 18 9.43 13.80 -13.44
C GLU A 18 8.01 13.26 -13.29
N PHE A 19 7.66 12.21 -14.05
CA PHE A 19 6.38 11.52 -13.90
C PHE A 19 6.17 11.00 -12.47
N LYS A 20 7.21 10.41 -11.85
CA LYS A 20 7.20 9.96 -10.45
C LYS A 20 6.78 11.07 -9.49
N LYS A 21 7.37 12.26 -9.64
CA LYS A 21 7.10 13.41 -8.76
C LYS A 21 5.66 13.88 -8.94
N LEU A 22 5.21 14.04 -10.18
CA LEU A 22 3.86 14.48 -10.52
C LEU A 22 2.81 13.52 -9.94
N THR A 23 2.90 12.23 -10.27
CA THR A 23 1.93 11.21 -9.85
C THR A 23 1.89 11.08 -8.33
N ARG A 24 3.05 11.12 -7.65
CA ARG A 24 3.10 11.12 -6.18
C ARG A 24 2.39 12.33 -5.57
N ALA A 25 2.61 13.53 -6.11
CA ALA A 25 1.97 14.75 -5.62
C ALA A 25 0.44 14.68 -5.80
N THR A 26 -0.02 14.22 -6.96
CA THR A 26 -1.45 14.03 -7.24
C THR A 26 -2.08 13.00 -6.31
N TYR A 27 -1.44 11.83 -6.14
CA TYR A 27 -1.92 10.79 -5.23
C TYR A 27 -2.00 11.27 -3.78
N ASN A 28 -0.94 11.91 -3.28
CA ASN A 28 -0.89 12.39 -1.89
C ASN A 28 -1.89 13.51 -1.58
N SER A 29 -2.44 14.18 -2.60
CA SER A 29 -3.57 15.12 -2.45
C SER A 29 -4.95 14.44 -2.39
N GLY A 30 -5.00 13.10 -2.33
CA GLY A 30 -6.23 12.33 -2.35
C GLY A 30 -6.91 12.24 -3.72
N ARG A 31 -6.25 12.69 -4.79
CA ARG A 31 -6.79 12.68 -6.17
C ARG A 31 -6.45 11.36 -6.86
N VAL A 32 -6.88 10.24 -6.27
CA VAL A 32 -6.49 8.88 -6.68
C VAL A 32 -6.90 8.58 -8.12
N LYS A 33 -8.12 8.97 -8.54
CA LYS A 33 -8.58 8.84 -9.93
C LYS A 33 -7.64 9.53 -10.92
N GLU A 34 -7.28 10.79 -10.65
CA GLU A 34 -6.40 11.58 -11.52
C GLU A 34 -4.99 10.97 -11.57
N ALA A 35 -4.48 10.46 -10.44
CA ALA A 35 -3.21 9.75 -10.40
C ALA A 35 -3.23 8.47 -11.26
N TYR A 36 -4.35 7.73 -11.25
CA TYR A 36 -4.55 6.59 -12.15
C TYR A 36 -4.60 7.01 -13.62
N GLU A 37 -5.35 8.05 -13.98
CA GLU A 37 -5.45 8.53 -15.37
C GLU A 37 -4.09 9.00 -15.90
N LEU A 38 -3.28 9.67 -15.08
CA LEU A 38 -1.89 10.02 -15.40
C LEU A 38 -1.03 8.78 -15.65
N ALA A 39 -1.11 7.78 -14.77
CA ALA A 39 -0.33 6.55 -14.88
C ALA A 39 -0.74 5.67 -16.06
N GLU A 40 -2.04 5.58 -16.35
CA GLU A 40 -2.55 4.89 -17.53
C GLU A 40 -2.07 5.57 -18.81
N GLY A 41 -2.14 6.91 -18.88
CA GLY A 41 -1.63 7.67 -20.01
C GLY A 41 -0.13 7.45 -20.24
N PHE A 42 0.67 7.53 -19.17
CA PHE A 42 2.11 7.29 -19.25
C PHE A 42 2.46 5.87 -19.71
N TYR A 43 1.73 4.87 -19.21
CA TYR A 43 1.87 3.48 -19.65
C TYR A 43 1.51 3.28 -21.13
N ARG A 44 0.44 3.91 -21.62
CA ARG A 44 0.08 3.82 -23.05
C ARG A 44 1.17 4.40 -23.97
N SER A 45 1.87 5.45 -23.51
CA SER A 45 2.99 6.04 -24.25
C SER A 45 4.30 5.24 -24.11
N HIS A 46 4.45 4.45 -23.04
CA HIS A 46 5.67 3.71 -22.71
C HIS A 46 5.38 2.24 -22.29
N PRO A 47 4.74 1.43 -23.14
CA PRO A 47 4.26 0.09 -22.73
C PRO A 47 5.39 -0.87 -22.37
N GLU A 48 6.60 -0.65 -22.88
CA GLU A 48 7.79 -1.48 -22.59
C GLU A 48 8.55 -1.03 -21.33
N SER A 49 8.22 0.13 -20.75
CA SER A 49 8.85 0.60 -19.52
C SER A 49 8.31 -0.19 -18.32
N LEU A 50 9.22 -0.88 -17.61
CA LEU A 50 8.90 -1.55 -16.34
C LEU A 50 8.37 -0.57 -15.30
N PHE A 51 8.88 0.66 -15.31
CA PHE A 51 8.43 1.71 -14.42
C PHE A 51 7.01 2.16 -14.73
N ALA A 52 6.68 2.35 -16.01
CA ALA A 52 5.34 2.73 -16.45
C ALA A 52 4.31 1.63 -16.13
N LYS A 53 4.67 0.36 -16.38
CA LYS A 53 3.85 -0.81 -15.96
C LYS A 53 3.63 -0.83 -14.46
N PHE A 54 4.69 -0.65 -13.66
CA PHE A 54 4.60 -0.63 -12.21
C PHE A 54 3.65 0.45 -11.70
N TYR A 55 3.83 1.70 -12.13
CA TYR A 55 2.99 2.81 -11.69
C TYR A 55 1.54 2.68 -12.14
N CYS A 56 1.30 2.24 -13.37
CA CYS A 56 -0.06 1.97 -13.86
C CYS A 56 -0.73 0.87 -13.02
N GLY A 57 -0.02 -0.23 -12.76
CA GLY A 57 -0.52 -1.33 -11.92
C GLY A 57 -0.85 -0.89 -10.49
N ALA A 58 0.07 -0.16 -9.85
CA ALA A 58 -0.14 0.33 -8.47
C ALA A 58 -1.33 1.29 -8.38
N MET A 59 -1.41 2.29 -9.26
CA MET A 59 -2.51 3.27 -9.24
C MET A 59 -3.85 2.65 -9.66
N ALA A 60 -3.86 1.65 -10.55
CA ALA A 60 -5.07 0.90 -10.87
C ALA A 60 -5.61 0.18 -9.63
N GLY A 61 -4.72 -0.45 -8.86
CA GLY A 61 -5.10 -1.13 -7.62
C GLY A 61 -5.66 -0.18 -6.59
N ASP A 62 -4.99 0.95 -6.33
CA ASP A 62 -5.48 1.94 -5.37
C ASP A 62 -6.81 2.56 -5.81
N TYR A 63 -6.98 2.86 -7.10
CA TYR A 63 -8.24 3.40 -7.60
C TYR A 63 -9.37 2.36 -7.57
N SER A 64 -9.04 1.06 -7.60
CA SER A 64 -10.05 -0.01 -7.49
C SER A 64 -10.79 -0.02 -6.15
N ASP A 65 -10.26 0.65 -5.12
CA ASP A 65 -10.91 0.78 -3.81
C ASP A 65 -11.92 1.94 -3.74
N ASP A 66 -12.04 2.76 -4.79
CA ASP A 66 -12.98 3.89 -4.81
C ASP A 66 -14.43 3.39 -4.73
N VAL A 67 -15.14 3.84 -3.70
CA VAL A 67 -16.51 3.40 -3.38
C VAL A 67 -17.56 3.89 -4.38
N SER A 68 -17.22 4.86 -5.25
CA SER A 68 -18.10 5.35 -6.31
C SER A 68 -18.10 4.44 -7.56
N LEU A 69 -17.13 3.54 -7.68
CA LEU A 69 -17.02 2.63 -8.81
C LEU A 69 -18.01 1.47 -8.74
N SER A 70 -18.44 1.00 -9.92
CA SER A 70 -19.21 -0.24 -10.03
C SER A 70 -18.34 -1.44 -9.63
N ALA A 71 -18.98 -2.52 -9.17
CA ALA A 71 -18.27 -3.76 -8.82
C ALA A 71 -17.46 -4.33 -10.01
N GLU A 72 -18.01 -4.24 -11.22
CA GLU A 72 -17.34 -4.62 -12.47
C GLU A 72 -16.07 -3.80 -12.68
N LYS A 73 -16.16 -2.46 -12.61
CA LYS A 73 -15.00 -1.59 -12.84
C LYS A 73 -13.90 -1.79 -11.81
N ARG A 74 -14.25 -2.03 -10.54
CA ARG A 74 -13.28 -2.39 -9.49
C ARG A 74 -12.59 -3.71 -9.81
N GLY A 75 -13.35 -4.70 -10.28
CA GLY A 75 -12.83 -5.99 -10.72
C GLY A 75 -11.81 -5.85 -11.85
N ASP A 76 -12.13 -5.06 -12.88
CA ASP A 76 -11.24 -4.82 -14.03
C ASP A 76 -9.93 -4.14 -13.62
N LEU A 77 -10.02 -3.09 -12.79
CA LEU A 77 -8.85 -2.36 -12.29
C LEU A 77 -7.95 -3.26 -11.43
N LEU A 78 -8.53 -4.08 -10.56
CA LEU A 78 -7.78 -5.02 -9.74
C LEU A 78 -7.11 -6.12 -10.57
N ALA A 79 -7.79 -6.59 -11.64
CA ALA A 79 -7.23 -7.56 -12.57
C ALA A 79 -6.04 -6.96 -13.35
N LEU A 80 -6.17 -5.71 -13.80
CA LEU A 80 -5.08 -4.96 -14.44
C LEU A 80 -3.89 -4.79 -13.49
N ALA A 81 -4.15 -4.35 -12.25
CA ALA A 81 -3.12 -4.17 -11.22
C ALA A 81 -2.31 -5.45 -11.00
N ARG A 82 -3.00 -6.58 -10.75
CA ARG A 82 -2.35 -7.88 -10.57
C ARG A 82 -1.51 -8.31 -11.76
N THR A 83 -2.03 -8.09 -12.97
CA THR A 83 -1.35 -8.48 -14.21
C THR A 83 -0.05 -7.69 -14.37
N LEU A 84 -0.11 -6.36 -14.33
CA LEU A 84 1.05 -5.50 -14.52
C LEU A 84 2.09 -5.68 -13.40
N ILE A 85 1.65 -5.74 -12.13
CA ILE A 85 2.56 -5.92 -11.01
C ILE A 85 3.26 -7.28 -11.07
N LYS A 86 2.56 -8.35 -11.47
CA LYS A 86 3.17 -9.67 -11.69
C LYS A 86 4.21 -9.64 -12.81
N GLU A 87 3.88 -9.03 -13.95
CA GLU A 87 4.83 -8.89 -15.07
C GLU A 87 6.12 -8.17 -14.63
N VAL A 88 5.99 -7.06 -13.91
CA VAL A 88 7.16 -6.32 -13.42
C VAL A 88 7.93 -7.12 -12.38
N TYR A 89 7.25 -7.80 -11.46
CA TYR A 89 7.90 -8.61 -10.43
C TYR A 89 8.70 -9.78 -10.99
N GLU A 90 8.21 -10.42 -12.07
CA GLU A 90 8.84 -11.58 -12.69
C GLU A 90 9.92 -11.20 -13.74
N ASP A 91 10.01 -9.92 -14.14
CA ASP A 91 11.04 -9.47 -15.07
C ASP A 91 12.43 -9.48 -14.40
N LYS A 92 13.40 -10.10 -15.09
CA LYS A 92 14.78 -10.29 -14.60
C LYS A 92 15.55 -8.99 -14.39
N ARG A 93 15.12 -7.89 -15.02
CA ARG A 93 15.74 -6.57 -14.89
C ARG A 93 15.25 -5.84 -13.64
N THR A 94 14.04 -6.11 -13.17
CA THR A 94 13.41 -5.37 -12.07
C THR A 94 14.23 -5.40 -10.77
N PRO A 95 14.88 -6.52 -10.35
CA PRO A 95 15.75 -6.52 -9.18
C PRO A 95 16.96 -5.58 -9.27
N LEU A 96 17.30 -5.09 -10.47
CA LEU A 96 18.36 -4.12 -10.71
C LEU A 96 17.86 -2.66 -10.68
N CYS A 97 16.54 -2.45 -10.60
CA CYS A 97 15.93 -1.14 -10.59
C CYS A 97 15.82 -0.58 -9.15
N ASP A 98 15.96 0.73 -9.00
CA ASP A 98 15.85 1.42 -7.69
C ASP A 98 14.47 1.32 -7.04
N PHE A 99 13.45 0.92 -7.81
CA PHE A 99 12.08 0.73 -7.33
C PHE A 99 11.74 -0.73 -7.00
N TRP A 100 12.72 -1.65 -7.00
CA TRP A 100 12.50 -3.07 -6.73
C TRP A 100 11.73 -3.34 -5.45
N ASP A 101 12.09 -2.70 -4.33
CA ASP A 101 11.39 -2.84 -3.06
C ASP A 101 9.91 -2.45 -3.13
N HIS A 102 9.58 -1.47 -3.96
CA HIS A 102 8.20 -1.03 -4.15
C HIS A 102 7.43 -2.07 -4.96
N VAL A 103 8.06 -2.67 -5.98
CA VAL A 103 7.46 -3.79 -6.73
C VAL A 103 7.20 -4.99 -5.81
N ARG A 104 8.17 -5.37 -4.97
CA ARG A 104 7.97 -6.45 -3.97
C ARG A 104 6.80 -6.13 -3.06
N ASN A 105 6.72 -4.91 -2.53
CA ASN A 105 5.64 -4.47 -1.65
C ASN A 105 4.26 -4.62 -2.31
N GLU A 106 4.09 -4.06 -3.51
CA GLU A 106 2.83 -4.13 -4.24
C GLU A 106 2.48 -5.56 -4.66
N TYR A 107 3.47 -6.34 -5.10
CA TYR A 107 3.25 -7.75 -5.46
C TYR A 107 2.71 -8.54 -4.26
N PHE A 108 3.33 -8.38 -3.09
CA PHE A 108 2.89 -9.05 -1.88
C PHE A 108 1.48 -8.60 -1.46
N TRP A 109 1.17 -7.32 -1.57
CA TRP A 109 -0.17 -6.78 -1.31
C TRP A 109 -1.23 -7.41 -2.22
N PHE A 110 -1.07 -7.32 -3.55
CA PHE A 110 -2.07 -7.77 -4.51
C PHE A 110 -2.28 -9.29 -4.53
N HIS A 111 -1.30 -10.05 -4.06
CA HIS A 111 -1.32 -11.52 -3.94
C HIS A 111 -1.58 -12.01 -2.51
N LYS A 112 -1.90 -11.11 -1.57
CA LYS A 112 -2.22 -11.43 -0.16
C LYS A 112 -1.10 -12.14 0.61
N LEU A 113 0.15 -11.86 0.26
CA LEU A 113 1.37 -12.35 0.91
C LEU A 113 1.79 -11.38 2.02
N TYR A 114 0.90 -11.15 2.99
CA TYR A 114 1.07 -10.06 3.96
C TYR A 114 2.17 -10.31 4.98
N ALA A 115 2.47 -11.58 5.28
CA ALA A 115 3.60 -11.94 6.13
C ALA A 115 4.93 -11.61 5.43
N GLU A 116 5.03 -11.87 4.14
CA GLU A 116 6.16 -11.52 3.28
C GLU A 116 6.30 -10.00 3.15
N GLN A 117 5.17 -9.27 3.03
CA GLN A 117 5.18 -7.82 3.05
C GLN A 117 5.72 -7.25 4.36
N TYR A 118 5.33 -7.82 5.51
CA TYR A 118 5.90 -7.45 6.79
C TYR A 118 7.40 -7.76 6.86
N ALA A 119 7.81 -8.96 6.45
CA ALA A 119 9.20 -9.40 6.45
C ALA A 119 10.09 -8.52 5.57
N LEU A 120 9.61 -8.11 4.39
CA LEU A 120 10.26 -7.13 3.53
C LEU A 120 10.51 -5.81 4.27
N GLY A 121 9.51 -5.33 5.01
CA GLY A 121 9.67 -4.13 5.81
C GLY A 121 10.78 -4.26 6.87
N VAL A 122 10.85 -5.40 7.56
CA VAL A 122 11.92 -5.72 8.53
C VAL A 122 13.28 -5.77 7.85
N GLU A 123 13.41 -6.46 6.71
CA GLU A 123 14.63 -6.53 5.89
C GLU A 123 15.13 -5.12 5.55
N ARG A 124 14.24 -4.25 5.08
CA ARG A 124 14.58 -2.88 4.66
C ARG A 124 15.03 -2.01 5.82
N VAL A 125 14.35 -2.08 6.97
CA VAL A 125 14.76 -1.34 8.17
C VAL A 125 16.14 -1.80 8.63
N ALA A 126 16.40 -3.12 8.65
CA ALA A 126 17.71 -3.68 9.00
C ALA A 126 18.81 -3.25 8.02
N ALA A 127 18.48 -3.06 6.75
CA ALA A 127 19.37 -2.53 5.71
C ALA A 127 19.54 -0.99 5.74
N GLY A 128 19.03 -0.30 6.77
CA GLY A 128 19.15 1.15 6.90
C GLY A 128 18.18 1.95 6.04
N THR A 129 17.12 1.31 5.52
CA THR A 129 16.04 1.96 4.76
C THR A 129 14.79 2.09 5.64
N PRO A 130 14.64 3.19 6.40
CA PRO A 130 13.59 3.31 7.42
C PRO A 130 12.17 3.41 6.81
N ARG A 131 12.04 3.67 5.50
CA ARG A 131 10.77 3.51 4.78
C ARG A 131 10.20 2.08 4.84
N GLY A 132 10.98 1.07 5.26
CA GLY A 132 10.48 -0.28 5.52
C GLY A 132 9.37 -0.36 6.58
N TYR A 133 9.29 0.60 7.51
CA TYR A 133 8.20 0.67 8.49
C TYR A 133 6.81 0.79 7.83
N TYR A 134 6.72 1.37 6.62
CA TYR A 134 5.48 1.38 5.85
C TYR A 134 5.00 -0.04 5.55
N SER A 135 5.86 -0.86 4.92
CA SER A 135 5.55 -2.25 4.57
C SER A 135 5.24 -3.09 5.81
N MET A 136 5.94 -2.83 6.93
CA MET A 136 5.62 -3.47 8.21
C MET A 136 4.21 -3.12 8.69
N CYS A 137 3.81 -1.85 8.67
CA CYS A 137 2.48 -1.43 9.09
C CYS A 137 1.38 -2.07 8.22
N VAL A 138 1.51 -1.95 6.90
CA VAL A 138 0.55 -2.50 5.94
C VAL A 138 0.41 -4.02 6.09
N GLY A 139 1.53 -4.74 6.01
CA GLY A 139 1.54 -6.20 6.11
C GLY A 139 1.00 -6.70 7.44
N ALA A 140 1.41 -6.10 8.56
CA ALA A 140 0.93 -6.49 9.88
C ALA A 140 -0.57 -6.20 10.07
N SER A 141 -1.07 -5.05 9.59
CA SER A 141 -2.51 -4.74 9.65
C SER A 141 -3.33 -5.75 8.86
N ALA A 142 -2.86 -6.17 7.68
CA ALA A 142 -3.54 -7.13 6.83
C ALA A 142 -3.47 -8.56 7.40
N MET A 143 -2.36 -8.93 8.03
CA MET A 143 -2.25 -10.18 8.80
C MET A 143 -3.23 -10.20 9.99
N ALA A 144 -3.36 -9.08 10.71
CA ALA A 144 -4.30 -8.98 11.83
C ALA A 144 -5.75 -9.26 11.37
N LYS A 145 -6.13 -8.72 10.20
CA LYS A 145 -7.42 -9.02 9.56
C LYS A 145 -7.56 -10.51 9.22
N GLN A 146 -6.58 -11.10 8.53
CA GLN A 146 -6.61 -12.52 8.17
C GLN A 146 -6.74 -13.42 9.40
N CYS A 147 -6.05 -13.09 10.50
CA CYS A 147 -6.17 -13.84 11.75
C CYS A 147 -7.58 -13.73 12.36
N LEU A 148 -8.23 -12.56 12.34
CA LEU A 148 -9.63 -12.44 12.79
C LEU A 148 -10.58 -13.27 11.92
N GLU A 149 -10.44 -13.19 10.59
CA GLU A 149 -11.24 -13.97 9.64
C GLU A 149 -11.03 -15.48 9.81
N ALA A 150 -9.84 -15.90 10.28
CA ALA A 150 -9.50 -17.28 10.62
C ALA A 150 -9.87 -17.67 12.07
N ASN A 151 -10.63 -16.85 12.79
CA ASN A 151 -11.01 -17.06 14.20
C ASN A 151 -9.81 -17.25 15.15
N ALA A 152 -8.73 -16.51 14.92
CA ALA A 152 -7.50 -16.51 15.71
C ALA A 152 -7.25 -15.13 16.38
N PRO A 153 -8.09 -14.71 17.34
CA PRO A 153 -8.05 -13.35 17.90
C PRO A 153 -6.76 -13.01 18.65
N ALA A 154 -6.10 -13.99 19.26
CA ALA A 154 -4.80 -13.79 19.92
C ALA A 154 -3.71 -13.41 18.91
N ALA A 155 -3.60 -14.17 17.81
CA ALA A 155 -2.67 -13.86 16.73
C ALA A 155 -3.01 -12.52 16.05
N ALA A 156 -4.31 -12.22 15.89
CA ALA A 156 -4.74 -10.94 15.34
C ALA A 156 -4.26 -9.75 16.20
N LYS A 157 -4.35 -9.88 17.53
CA LYS A 157 -3.87 -8.87 18.47
C LYS A 157 -2.36 -8.64 18.32
N GLU A 158 -1.56 -9.71 18.27
CA GLU A 158 -0.10 -9.61 18.10
C GLU A 158 0.29 -8.89 16.80
N TRP A 159 -0.40 -9.20 15.70
CA TRP A 159 -0.18 -8.51 14.43
C TRP A 159 -0.62 -7.04 14.46
N ALA A 160 -1.72 -6.74 15.13
CA ALA A 160 -2.17 -5.35 15.30
C ALA A 160 -1.16 -4.52 16.12
N GLU A 161 -0.58 -5.06 17.19
CA GLU A 161 0.47 -4.40 17.98
C GLU A 161 1.72 -4.10 17.14
N LYS A 162 2.13 -5.05 16.27
CA LYS A 162 3.22 -4.84 15.30
C LYS A 162 2.90 -3.72 14.32
N SER A 163 1.66 -3.66 13.81
CA SER A 163 1.22 -2.60 12.89
C SER A 163 1.27 -1.22 13.53
N VAL A 164 0.73 -1.09 14.75
CA VAL A 164 0.76 0.16 15.52
C VAL A 164 2.19 0.63 15.77
N SER A 165 3.08 -0.28 16.20
CA SER A 165 4.48 0.06 16.45
C SER A 165 5.18 0.54 15.18
N ALA A 166 4.95 -0.13 14.04
CA ALA A 166 5.50 0.28 12.76
C ALA A 166 4.96 1.63 12.26
N PHE A 167 3.66 1.89 12.44
CA PHE A 167 3.06 3.20 12.12
C PHE A 167 3.73 4.32 12.91
N GLN A 168 3.94 4.13 14.22
CA GLN A 168 4.56 5.15 15.07
C GLN A 168 5.98 5.52 14.62
N GLU A 169 6.76 4.55 14.14
CA GLU A 169 8.08 4.84 13.56
C GLU A 169 7.98 5.50 12.19
N PHE A 170 7.05 5.04 11.33
CA PHE A 170 6.87 5.64 10.01
C PHE A 170 6.37 7.09 10.07
N GLU A 171 5.46 7.39 10.99
CA GLU A 171 4.89 8.73 11.18
C GLU A 171 5.96 9.77 11.52
N LYS A 172 7.03 9.38 12.22
CA LYS A 172 8.17 10.26 12.50
C LYS A 172 8.96 10.61 11.23
N LEU A 173 8.90 9.76 10.20
CA LEU A 173 9.67 9.90 8.96
C LEU A 173 8.91 10.67 7.88
N ASP A 174 7.62 10.39 7.72
CA ASP A 174 6.77 10.99 6.68
C ASP A 174 5.36 11.27 7.22
N PRO A 175 5.21 12.31 8.08
CA PRO A 175 3.94 12.59 8.77
C PRO A 175 2.82 13.04 7.81
N ASP A 176 3.14 13.46 6.59
CA ASP A 176 2.16 13.88 5.60
C ASP A 176 1.63 12.71 4.74
N TRP A 177 2.19 11.51 4.91
CA TRP A 177 1.77 10.34 4.15
C TRP A 177 0.43 9.80 4.69
N TYR A 178 -0.66 10.08 3.97
CA TYR A 178 -2.01 9.86 4.50
C TYR A 178 -2.44 8.39 4.54
N ASN A 179 -2.07 7.57 3.54
CA ASN A 179 -2.72 6.26 3.36
C ASN A 179 -2.37 5.26 4.47
N ILE A 180 -1.25 5.46 5.18
CA ILE A 180 -0.83 4.59 6.28
C ILE A 180 -1.77 4.70 7.49
N ASN A 181 -2.46 5.83 7.65
CA ASN A 181 -3.46 6.05 8.69
C ASN A 181 -4.64 5.05 8.59
N HIS A 182 -4.98 4.59 7.38
CA HIS A 182 -6.02 3.57 7.20
C HIS A 182 -5.64 2.25 7.89
N PHE A 183 -4.42 1.77 7.67
CA PHE A 183 -3.90 0.54 8.26
C PHE A 183 -3.72 0.66 9.78
N TYR A 184 -3.26 1.82 10.24
CA TYR A 184 -3.16 2.11 11.66
C TYR A 184 -4.54 2.14 12.34
N ALA A 185 -5.52 2.81 11.74
CA ALA A 185 -6.90 2.84 12.23
C ALA A 185 -7.49 1.43 12.34
N TYR A 186 -7.28 0.59 11.32
CA TYR A 186 -7.71 -0.81 11.37
C TYR A 186 -7.04 -1.57 12.52
N ALA A 187 -5.73 -1.46 12.67
CA ALA A 187 -5.00 -2.12 13.77
C ALA A 187 -5.51 -1.68 15.15
N LEU A 188 -5.76 -0.38 15.35
CA LEU A 188 -6.38 0.13 16.59
C LEU A 188 -7.76 -0.51 16.85
N ALA A 189 -8.58 -0.67 15.82
CA ALA A 189 -9.88 -1.33 15.96
C ALA A 189 -9.73 -2.81 16.38
N VAL A 190 -8.74 -3.53 15.84
CA VAL A 190 -8.41 -4.91 16.28
C VAL A 190 -7.98 -4.96 17.75
N LEU A 191 -7.30 -3.92 18.24
CA LEU A 191 -6.93 -3.80 19.66
C LEU A 191 -8.11 -3.39 20.55
N GLY A 192 -9.21 -2.92 19.97
CA GLY A 192 -10.39 -2.44 20.69
C GLY A 192 -10.40 -0.95 21.00
N GLU A 193 -9.44 -0.22 20.46
CA GLU A 193 -9.27 1.22 20.64
C GLU A 193 -10.14 1.98 19.62
N TYR A 194 -11.46 1.78 19.66
CA TYR A 194 -12.37 2.20 18.59
C TYR A 194 -12.42 3.72 18.36
N ASP A 195 -12.40 4.52 19.42
CA ASP A 195 -12.40 5.98 19.31
C ASP A 195 -11.08 6.48 18.70
N ALA A 196 -9.97 5.87 19.10
CA ALA A 196 -8.65 6.16 18.52
C ALA A 196 -8.59 5.73 17.06
N ALA A 197 -9.19 4.59 16.72
CA ALA A 197 -9.29 4.09 15.35
C ALA A 197 -10.04 5.08 14.45
N LEU A 198 -11.21 5.57 14.87
CA LEU A 198 -11.96 6.59 14.13
C LEU A 198 -11.18 7.90 13.99
N LYS A 199 -10.50 8.35 15.05
CA LYS A 199 -9.65 9.54 14.99
C LYS A 199 -8.51 9.36 13.99
N ALA A 200 -7.81 8.22 14.03
CA ALA A 200 -6.72 7.90 13.11
C ALA A 200 -7.22 7.84 11.66
N TYR A 201 -8.39 7.25 11.44
CA TYR A 201 -9.03 7.20 10.13
C TYR A 201 -9.29 8.63 9.59
N ARG A 202 -9.97 9.48 10.37
CA ARG A 202 -10.25 10.87 9.98
C ARG A 202 -8.98 11.70 9.74
N ASP A 203 -7.89 11.38 10.43
CA ASP A 203 -6.61 12.07 10.26
C ASP A 203 -6.03 11.93 8.84
N MET A 204 -6.40 10.89 8.09
CA MET A 204 -6.00 10.74 6.69
C MET A 204 -6.51 11.91 5.83
N TYR A 205 -7.76 12.35 6.02
CA TYR A 205 -8.34 13.47 5.28
C TYR A 205 -7.73 14.80 5.71
N ARG A 206 -7.38 14.94 7.00
CA ARG A 206 -6.62 16.12 7.48
C ARG A 206 -5.29 16.23 6.74
N LYS A 207 -4.54 15.12 6.59
CA LYS A 207 -3.26 15.09 5.87
C LYS A 207 -3.42 15.44 4.39
N GLN A 208 -4.49 14.98 3.77
CA GLN A 208 -4.86 15.34 2.39
C GLN A 208 -5.37 16.78 2.24
N LYS A 209 -5.65 17.49 3.35
CA LYS A 209 -6.34 18.78 3.37
C LYS A 209 -7.72 18.70 2.69
N ALA A 210 -8.40 17.58 2.87
CA ALA A 210 -9.71 17.28 2.32
C ALA A 210 -10.76 17.19 3.43
N ALA A 211 -12.03 17.36 3.05
CA ALA A 211 -13.14 17.00 3.93
C ALA A 211 -13.21 15.49 4.10
N VAL A 212 -13.71 15.02 5.24
CA VAL A 212 -13.96 13.60 5.46
C VAL A 212 -15.01 13.11 4.46
N ASN A 213 -14.72 12.01 3.77
CA ASN A 213 -15.70 11.36 2.92
C ASN A 213 -16.63 10.51 3.79
N GLU A 214 -17.86 11.00 4.01
CA GLU A 214 -18.84 10.36 4.90
C GLU A 214 -19.17 8.91 4.48
N LYS A 215 -19.12 8.59 3.19
CA LYS A 215 -19.38 7.22 2.71
C LYS A 215 -18.25 6.26 3.08
N GLU A 216 -17.03 6.71 2.96
CA GLU A 216 -15.84 5.93 3.31
C GLU A 216 -15.74 5.77 4.84
N GLU A 217 -16.05 6.83 5.61
CA GLU A 217 -16.15 6.73 7.08
C GLU A 217 -17.24 5.74 7.52
N ALA A 218 -18.42 5.79 6.90
CA ALA A 218 -19.49 4.82 7.20
C ALA A 218 -19.03 3.38 6.91
N ALA A 219 -18.37 3.16 5.77
CA ALA A 219 -17.81 1.84 5.43
C ALA A 219 -16.72 1.38 6.41
N PHE A 220 -15.91 2.31 6.93
CA PHE A 220 -14.94 2.03 7.98
C PHE A 220 -15.62 1.63 9.29
N LEU A 221 -16.66 2.37 9.73
CA LEU A 221 -17.42 2.06 10.94
C LEU A 221 -18.12 0.70 10.84
N ASP A 222 -18.68 0.34 9.68
CA ASP A 222 -19.24 -0.99 9.43
C ASP A 222 -18.18 -2.09 9.61
N ASN A 223 -16.93 -1.84 9.19
CA ASN A 223 -15.83 -2.77 9.42
C ASN A 223 -15.43 -2.85 10.90
N VAL A 224 -15.45 -1.74 11.64
CA VAL A 224 -15.24 -1.73 13.09
C VAL A 224 -16.30 -2.58 13.80
N GLU A 225 -17.56 -2.48 13.42
CA GLU A 225 -18.64 -3.31 13.98
C GLU A 225 -18.45 -4.81 13.68
N LYS A 226 -17.93 -5.16 12.49
CA LYS A 226 -17.55 -6.55 12.20
C LYS A 226 -16.40 -7.03 13.08
N ILE A 227 -15.37 -6.19 13.28
CA ILE A 227 -14.24 -6.51 14.17
C ILE A 227 -14.72 -6.74 15.60
N LYS A 228 -15.62 -5.89 16.13
CA LYS A 228 -16.23 -6.08 17.45
C LYS A 228 -16.84 -7.47 17.60
N LYS A 229 -17.59 -7.93 16.59
CA LYS A 229 -18.22 -9.25 16.58
C LYS A 229 -17.23 -10.42 16.48
N MET A 230 -16.10 -10.24 15.81
CA MET A 230 -15.07 -11.28 15.69
C MET A 230 -14.17 -11.36 16.94
N ARG A 231 -14.14 -10.31 17.78
CA ARG A 231 -13.34 -10.26 19.01
C ARG A 231 -14.10 -10.77 20.25
N GLY A 232 -15.42 -10.56 20.28
CA GLY A 232 -16.30 -10.99 21.37
C GLY A 232 -16.68 -12.45 21.26
#